data_AF-A0A536CPI3-F1
#
_entry.id   AF-A0A536CPI3-F1
#
_cell.length_a   1.000
_cell.length_b   1.000
_cell.length_c   1.000
_cell.angle_alpha   90.00
_cell.angle_beta   90.00
_cell.angle_gamma   90.00
#
_symmetry.space_group_name_H-M   'P 1'
#
loop_
_entity.id
_entity.type
_entity.pdbx_description
1 polymer ?
#
loop_
_entity_poly.entity_id
_entity_poly.type
_entity_poly.pdbx_seq_one_letter_code
_entity_poly.pdbx_strand_id
1 'polypeptide(L)'
;MALIAVGSCMFTAVALEPAFGSRVDPTRIAAQIVTGVGFLGAGSILRQGEYVRGLTTAASIWVAASLGMAVGFGYYLIAIFTAVLVLLTLVAIRPIENRFFKNRK
;
A
#
# COMPACT_ATOMS: atom_id res chain seq x y z
N MET A 1 -3.67 -6.13 5.92
CA MET A 1 -3.52 -4.74 5.40
C MET A 1 -3.60 -3.70 6.50
N ALA A 2 -4.59 -3.74 7.40
CA ALA A 2 -4.71 -2.78 8.51
C ALA A 2 -3.43 -2.63 9.37
N LEU A 3 -2.81 -3.76 9.75
CA LEU A 3 -1.56 -3.73 10.54
C LEU A 3 -0.39 -3.03 9.82
N ILE A 4 -0.30 -3.18 8.50
CA ILE A 4 0.73 -2.54 7.69
C ILE A 4 0.49 -1.02 7.66
N ALA A 5 -0.75 -0.59 7.42
CA ALA A 5 -1.10 0.82 7.42
C ALA A 5 -0.86 1.49 8.79
N VAL A 6 -1.28 0.84 9.89
CA VAL A 6 -1.06 1.34 11.25
C VAL A 6 0.43 1.40 11.59
N GLY A 7 1.18 0.34 11.28
CA GLY A 7 2.63 0.30 11.52
C GLY A 7 3.38 1.37 10.73
N SER A 8 3.08 1.52 9.44
CA SER A 8 3.66 2.57 8.59
C SER A 8 3.32 3.96 9.10
N CYS A 9 2.07 4.21 9.52
CA CYS A 9 1.66 5.47 10.13
C CYS A 9 2.46 5.78 11.40
N MET A 10 2.60 4.79 12.29
CA MET A 10 3.32 4.95 13.55
C MET A 10 4.79 5.26 13.32
N PHE A 11 5.48 4.50 12.47
CA PHE A 11 6.90 4.74 12.17
C PHE A 11 7.13 6.10 11.53
N THR A 12 6.25 6.52 10.61
CA THR A 12 6.33 7.85 9.99
C THR A 12 6.05 8.97 11.00
N ALA A 13 5.06 8.83 11.87
CA ALA A 13 4.76 9.85 12.88
C ALA A 13 5.92 10.00 13.88
N VAL A 14 6.48 8.88 14.36
CA VAL A 14 7.65 8.89 15.25
C VAL A 14 8.87 9.52 14.57
N ALA A 15 9.03 9.35 13.25
CA ALA A 15 10.11 9.97 12.49
C ALA A 15 10.07 11.50 12.49
N LEU A 16 8.91 12.10 12.73
CA LEU A 16 8.71 13.54 12.78
C LEU A 16 8.86 14.13 14.18
N GLU A 17 9.00 13.30 15.21
CA GLU A 17 9.01 13.76 16.59
C GLU A 17 10.27 14.62 16.86
N PRO A 18 10.12 15.87 17.31
CA PRO A 18 11.25 16.79 17.52
C PRO A 18 12.28 16.28 18.54
N ALA A 19 11.88 15.37 19.43
CA ALA A 19 12.74 14.76 20.44
C ALA A 19 13.93 13.99 19.84
N PHE A 20 13.83 13.50 18.61
CA PHE A 20 14.94 12.83 17.92
C PHE A 20 15.94 13.82 17.28
N GLY A 21 15.69 15.12 17.39
CA GLY A 21 16.56 16.20 16.92
C GLY A 21 16.64 16.32 15.39
N SER A 22 17.26 17.39 14.91
CA SER A 22 17.42 17.70 13.47
C SER A 22 18.28 16.70 12.68
N ARG A 23 18.66 15.56 13.27
CA ARG A 23 19.51 14.53 12.67
C ARG A 23 18.73 13.39 12.04
N VAL A 24 17.43 13.28 12.30
CA VAL A 24 16.58 12.27 11.65
C VAL A 24 16.03 12.87 10.36
N ASP A 25 16.35 12.24 9.23
CA ASP A 25 15.74 12.51 7.94
C ASP A 25 14.54 11.55 7.76
N PRO A 26 13.28 12.04 7.84
CA PRO A 26 12.09 11.21 7.72
C PRO A 26 12.01 10.47 6.38
N THR A 27 12.66 11.00 5.34
CA THR A 27 12.75 10.39 4.01
C THR A 27 13.46 9.04 4.07
N ARG A 28 14.45 8.86 4.98
CA ARG A 28 15.13 7.58 5.18
C ARG A 28 14.18 6.52 5.73
N ILE A 29 13.35 6.88 6.72
CA ILE A 29 12.38 5.94 7.31
C ILE A 29 11.34 5.57 6.26
N ALA A 30 10.84 6.53 5.47
CA ALA A 30 9.94 6.23 4.35
C ALA A 30 10.57 5.26 3.34
N ALA A 31 11.84 5.47 2.96
CA ALA A 31 12.55 4.57 2.05
C ALA A 31 12.69 3.13 2.62
N GLN A 32 12.96 3.00 3.93
CA GLN A 32 13.03 1.70 4.59
C GLN A 32 11.66 1.01 4.65
N ILE A 33 10.58 1.74 4.88
CA ILE A 33 9.21 1.20 4.84
C ILE A 33 8.89 0.68 3.44
N VAL A 34 9.15 1.47 2.37
CA VAL A 34 8.91 1.04 0.99
C VAL A 34 9.69 -0.24 0.65
N THR A 35 10.95 -0.31 1.08
CA THR A 35 11.81 -1.48 0.86
C THR A 35 11.26 -2.72 1.59
N GLY A 36 10.93 -2.60 2.88
CA GLY A 36 10.41 -3.71 3.67
C GLY A 36 9.05 -4.21 3.19
N VAL A 37 8.16 -3.30 2.79
CA VAL A 37 6.84 -3.65 2.25
C VAL A 37 6.96 -4.29 0.86
N GLY A 38 7.95 -3.87 0.06
CA GLY A 38 8.27 -4.52 -1.22
C GLY A 38 8.61 -6.00 -1.05
N PHE A 39 9.39 -6.34 -0.01
CA PHE A 39 9.69 -7.74 0.33
C PHE A 39 8.43 -8.53 0.73
N LEU A 40 7.57 -7.97 1.58
CA LEU A 40 6.30 -8.60 1.97
C LEU A 40 5.36 -8.79 0.77
N GLY A 41 5.30 -7.79 -0.12
CA GLY A 41 4.53 -7.85 -1.35
C GLY A 41 5.02 -8.96 -2.27
N ALA A 42 6.33 -9.06 -2.51
CA ALA A 42 6.93 -10.13 -3.30
C ALA A 42 6.63 -11.51 -2.70
N GLY A 43 6.74 -11.66 -1.37
CA GLY A 43 6.41 -12.91 -0.67
C GLY A 43 4.94 -13.33 -0.77
N SER A 44 4.04 -12.40 -1.11
CA SER A 44 2.62 -12.70 -1.32
C SER A 44 2.28 -13.15 -2.75
N ILE A 45 3.23 -13.03 -3.68
CA ILE A 45 3.08 -13.48 -5.06
C ILE A 45 3.55 -14.92 -5.16
N LEU A 46 2.63 -15.82 -5.50
CA LEU A 46 2.89 -17.24 -5.66
C LEU A 46 2.84 -17.60 -7.15
N ARG A 47 3.87 -18.30 -7.63
CA ARG A 47 3.93 -18.82 -9.00
C ARG A 47 3.89 -20.34 -8.98
N GLN A 48 2.95 -20.93 -9.72
CA GLN A 48 2.86 -22.36 -9.97
C GLN A 48 2.79 -22.59 -11.49
N GLY A 49 3.93 -22.95 -12.08
CA GLY A 49 4.07 -23.03 -13.54
C GLY A 49 3.79 -21.68 -14.22
N GLU A 50 2.82 -21.68 -15.13
CA GLU A 50 2.33 -20.49 -15.86
C GLU A 50 1.32 -19.65 -15.04
N TYR A 51 0.78 -20.17 -13.94
CA TYR A 51 -0.21 -19.47 -13.13
C TYR A 51 0.45 -18.62 -12.04
N VAL A 52 0.12 -17.33 -12.00
CA VAL A 52 0.53 -16.38 -10.96
C VAL A 52 -0.68 -16.00 -10.11
N ARG A 53 -0.56 -16.16 -8.79
CA ARG A 53 -1.59 -15.79 -7.81
C ARG A 53 -1.04 -14.76 -6.83
N GLY A 54 -1.90 -13.88 -6.34
CA GLY A 54 -1.54 -12.93 -5.28
C GLY A 54 -1.04 -11.56 -5.76
N LEU A 55 -1.03 -11.29 -7.07
CA LEU A 55 -0.65 -9.97 -7.63
C LEU A 55 -1.47 -8.82 -7.02
N THR A 56 -2.79 -8.96 -6.94
CA THR A 56 -3.67 -7.95 -6.34
C THR A 56 -3.42 -7.78 -4.84
N THR A 57 -3.11 -8.88 -4.15
CA THR A 57 -2.75 -8.84 -2.72
C THR A 57 -1.45 -8.07 -2.52
N ALA A 58 -0.41 -8.34 -3.32
CA ALA A 58 0.85 -7.63 -3.29
C ALA A 58 0.68 -6.12 -3.54
N ALA A 59 -0.10 -5.75 -4.56
CA ALA A 59 -0.43 -4.36 -4.83
C ALA A 59 -1.18 -3.69 -3.65
N SER A 60 -2.14 -4.39 -3.05
CA SER A 60 -2.89 -3.88 -1.91
C SER A 60 -2.03 -3.69 -0.64
N ILE A 61 -1.02 -4.55 -0.42
CA ILE A 61 -0.03 -4.40 0.65
C ILE A 61 0.74 -3.09 0.47
N TRP A 62 1.22 -2.84 -0.75
CA TRP A 62 2.03 -1.68 -1.09
C TRP A 62 1.27 -0.36 -0.90
N VAL A 63 0.01 -0.34 -1.38
CA VAL A 63 -0.87 0.81 -1.22
C VAL A 63 -1.26 1.05 0.25
N ALA A 64 -1.52 0.00 1.02
CA ALA A 64 -1.86 0.14 2.44
C ALA A 64 -0.73 0.80 3.25
N ALA A 65 0.53 0.42 2.99
CA ALA A 65 1.69 1.07 3.60
C ALA A 65 1.80 2.54 3.18
N SER A 66 1.60 2.83 1.89
CA SER A 66 1.65 4.18 1.35
C SER A 66 0.60 5.11 1.98
N LEU A 67 -0.62 4.60 2.19
CA LEU A 67 -1.69 5.31 2.90
C LEU A 67 -1.32 5.57 4.36
N GLY A 68 -0.78 4.56 5.05
CA GLY A 68 -0.28 4.70 6.42
C GLY A 68 0.78 5.80 6.53
N MET A 69 1.77 5.81 5.64
CA MET A 69 2.81 6.86 5.60
C MET A 69 2.22 8.23 5.30
N ALA A 70 1.29 8.35 4.34
CA ALA A 70 0.65 9.63 4.02
C ALA A 70 -0.08 10.21 5.24
N VAL A 71 -0.80 9.38 5.99
CA VAL A 71 -1.44 9.77 7.26
C VAL A 71 -0.40 10.13 8.32
N GLY A 72 0.66 9.33 8.48
CA GLY A 72 1.73 9.59 9.44
C GLY A 72 2.50 10.89 9.18
N PHE A 73 2.59 11.32 7.91
CA PHE A 73 3.15 12.63 7.53
C PHE A 73 2.14 13.79 7.64
N GLY A 74 0.87 13.52 7.97
CA GLY A 74 -0.18 14.52 8.06
C GLY A 74 -0.85 14.87 6.72
N TYR A 75 -0.56 14.17 5.62
CA TYR A 75 -1.15 14.39 4.30
C TYR A 75 -2.53 13.74 4.15
N TYR A 76 -3.49 14.13 5.00
CA TYR A 76 -4.81 13.52 5.05
C TYR A 76 -5.61 13.64 3.74
N LEU A 77 -5.53 14.78 3.06
CA LEU A 77 -6.22 14.98 1.77
C LEU A 77 -5.72 14.00 0.70
N ILE A 78 -4.40 13.85 0.58
CA ILE A 78 -3.78 12.90 -0.36
C ILE A 78 -4.14 11.47 0.02
N ALA A 79 -4.13 11.15 1.32
CA ALA A 79 -4.49 9.83 1.83
C ALA A 79 -5.94 9.47 1.48
N ILE A 80 -6.90 10.37 1.75
CA ILE A 80 -8.32 10.15 1.44
C ILE A 80 -8.53 10.02 -0.07
N PHE A 81 -7.95 10.92 -0.86
CA PHE A 81 -8.05 10.88 -2.32
C PHE A 81 -7.53 9.56 -2.89
N THR A 82 -6.34 9.14 -2.45
CA THR A 82 -5.72 7.87 -2.86
C THR A 82 -6.57 6.68 -2.43
N ALA A 83 -7.10 6.69 -1.19
CA ALA A 83 -7.97 5.62 -0.71
C ALA A 83 -9.23 5.47 -1.56
N VAL A 84 -9.86 6.58 -1.96
CA VAL A 84 -11.03 6.56 -2.86
C VAL A 84 -10.66 5.97 -4.21
N LEU A 85 -9.57 6.40 -4.84
CA LEU A 85 -9.11 5.85 -6.12
C LEU A 85 -8.84 4.35 -6.06
N VAL A 86 -8.24 3.89 -4.97
CA VAL A 86 -7.92 2.47 -4.74
C VAL A 86 -9.21 1.66 -4.55
N LEU A 87 -10.16 2.17 -3.78
CA LEU A 87 -11.46 1.51 -3.63
C LEU A 87 -12.21 1.46 -4.95
N LEU A 88 -12.21 2.54 -5.73
CA LEU A 88 -12.81 2.58 -7.06
C LEU A 88 -12.19 1.55 -7.99
N THR A 89 -10.87 1.44 -8.03
CA THR A 89 -10.19 0.43 -8.86
C THR A 89 -10.52 -0.99 -8.39
N LEU A 90 -10.46 -1.29 -7.10
CA LEU A 90 -10.78 -2.62 -6.57
C LEU A 90 -12.24 -3.02 -6.79
N VAL A 91 -13.18 -2.09 -6.66
CA VAL A 91 -14.62 -2.34 -6.85
C VAL A 91 -14.98 -2.40 -8.33
N ALA A 92 -14.38 -1.56 -9.18
CA ALA A 92 -14.71 -1.47 -10.61
C ALA A 92 -14.23 -2.69 -11.41
N ILE A 93 -13.18 -3.40 -10.96
CA ILE A 93 -12.66 -4.58 -11.67
C ILE A 93 -13.72 -5.66 -11.86
N ARG A 94 -14.50 -6.01 -10.83
CA ARG A 94 -15.53 -7.07 -10.91
C ARG A 94 -16.65 -6.79 -11.93
N PRO A 95 -17.33 -5.62 -11.92
CA PRO A 95 -18.36 -5.32 -12.92
C PRO A 95 -17.78 -5.16 -14.33
N ILE A 96 -16.56 -4.64 -14.47
CA ILE A 96 -15.89 -4.53 -15.77
C ILE A 96 -15.60 -5.93 -16.33
N GLU A 97 -15.01 -6.82 -15.53
CA GLU A 97 -14.75 -8.21 -15.90
C GLU A 97 -16.05 -8.91 -16.34
N ASN A 98 -17.12 -8.79 -15.55
CA ASN A 98 -18.41 -9.38 -15.86
C ASN A 98 -19.10 -8.78 -17.09
N ARG A 99 -18.73 -7.57 -17.53
CA ARG A 99 -19.34 -6.92 -18.70
C ARG A 99 -18.57 -7.21 -19.99
N PHE A 100 -17.25 -7.37 -19.91
CA PHE A 100 -16.40 -7.61 -21.08
C PHE A 100 -16.06 -9.09 -21.30
N PHE A 101 -15.93 -9.91 -20.26
CA PHE A 101 -15.48 -11.31 -20.37
C PHE A 101 -16.61 -12.35 -20.30
N LYS A 102 -17.87 -11.93 -20.10
CA LYS A 102 -19.05 -12.82 -20.06
C LYS A 102 -19.35 -13.55 -21.39
N ASN A 103 -18.64 -13.24 -22.47
CA ASN A 103 -18.80 -13.89 -23.79
C ASN A 103 -17.78 -15.01 -24.09
N ARG A 104 -17.01 -15.48 -23.11
CA ARG A 104 -16.23 -16.72 -23.24
C ARG A 104 -16.72 -17.75 -22.22
N LYS A 105 -17.89 -18.34 -22.51
CA LYS A 105 -18.22 -19.69 -22.06
C LYS A 105 -17.84 -20.66 -23.17
#